data_AF-A0A1D6DTS3-F1
#
_entry.id   AF-A0A1D6DTS3-F1
#
_cell.length_a   1.000
_cell.length_b   1.000
_cell.length_c   1.000
_cell.angle_alpha   90.00
_cell.angle_beta   90.00
_cell.angle_gamma   90.00
#
_symmetry.space_group_name_H-M   'P 1'
#
loop_
_entity.id
_entity.type
_entity.pdbx_description
1 polymer ?
#
loop_
_entity_poly.entity_id
_entity_poly.type
_entity_poly.pdbx_seq_one_letter_code
_entity_poly.pdbx_strand_id
1 'polypeptide(L)'
;MPGLAAAEQDAVSLVRRVARALNRRFTDIVALLFSHKGAGSLGAVAGFAIAVVFAWKFLRPRRRAPKRPPPTPAAAPAATVPDAAEPIGDSGKVVTREIVVKRLKGCRKVTCQLLGVVFEETIPEELQKHATVRPSVVELLLEISRYCDLYLMETVIDDKSEENALMALETSGLFRTGGLMKEKVLFCSSEVGRTSFVRQLESDFHIDTSLDIVSQLSRFIRCQLFISTVEGEQLAGNVFNSPSLEQFFS
;
A
#
# COMPACT_ATOMS: atom_id res chain seq x y z
N MET A 1 32.82 33.46 -0.93
CA MET A 1 31.93 32.34 -1.31
C MET A 1 32.65 31.28 -2.17
N PRO A 2 33.72 30.59 -1.71
CA PRO A 2 34.45 29.61 -2.55
C PRO A 2 34.05 28.14 -2.34
N GLY A 3 33.27 27.82 -1.28
CA GLY A 3 33.02 26.44 -0.87
C GLY A 3 32.06 25.63 -1.74
N LEU A 4 31.14 26.29 -2.46
CA LEU A 4 30.10 25.58 -3.23
C LEU A 4 30.64 25.00 -4.56
N ALA A 5 31.59 25.70 -5.20
CA ALA A 5 32.18 25.24 -6.47
C ALA A 5 33.04 23.99 -6.29
N ALA A 6 33.76 23.85 -5.17
CA ALA A 6 34.57 22.67 -4.88
C ALA A 6 33.71 21.41 -4.71
N ALA A 7 32.61 21.52 -3.95
CA ALA A 7 31.68 20.40 -3.74
C ALA A 7 31.03 19.92 -5.05
N GLU A 8 30.71 20.84 -5.96
CA GLU A 8 30.13 20.50 -7.27
C GLU A 8 31.15 19.77 -8.16
N GLN A 9 32.41 20.21 -8.16
CA GLN A 9 33.49 19.54 -8.89
C GLN A 9 33.77 18.13 -8.35
N ASP A 10 33.77 17.96 -7.03
CA ASP A 10 33.96 16.65 -6.39
C ASP A 10 32.81 15.69 -6.73
N ALA A 11 31.56 16.16 -6.67
CA ALA A 11 30.39 15.37 -7.05
C ALA A 11 30.45 14.93 -8.52
N VAL A 12 30.82 15.84 -9.43
CA VAL A 12 30.98 15.52 -10.86
C VAL A 12 32.10 14.51 -11.07
N SER A 13 33.20 14.60 -10.33
CA SER A 13 34.32 13.66 -10.40
C SER A 13 33.93 12.26 -9.91
N LEU A 14 33.15 12.18 -8.83
CA LEU A 14 32.60 10.95 -8.25
C LEU A 14 31.64 10.28 -9.23
N VAL A 15 30.69 11.05 -9.80
CA VAL A 15 29.76 10.55 -10.82
C VAL A 15 30.51 10.00 -12.03
N ARG A 16 31.56 10.69 -12.50
CA ARG A 16 32.39 10.19 -13.61
C ARG A 16 33.16 8.92 -13.25
N ARG A 17 33.69 8.79 -12.03
CA ARG A 17 34.39 7.58 -11.56
C ARG A 17 33.44 6.40 -11.45
N VAL A 18 32.26 6.61 -10.85
CA VAL A 18 31.20 5.60 -10.74
C VAL A 18 30.71 5.18 -12.12
N ALA A 19 30.47 6.14 -13.03
CA ALA A 19 30.07 5.85 -14.40
C ALA A 19 31.13 5.02 -15.14
N ARG A 20 32.43 5.35 -15.03
CA ARG A 20 33.51 4.55 -15.65
C ARG A 20 33.63 3.16 -15.04
N ALA A 21 33.48 3.02 -13.73
CA ALA A 21 33.53 1.73 -13.05
C ALA A 21 32.36 0.83 -13.43
N LEU A 22 31.15 1.40 -13.51
CA LEU A 22 29.96 0.71 -14.03
C LEU A 22 30.14 0.32 -15.49
N ASN A 23 30.61 1.24 -16.34
CA ASN A 23 30.79 0.94 -17.77
C ASN A 23 31.76 -0.22 -17.99
N ARG A 24 32.86 -0.28 -17.22
CA ARG A 24 33.81 -1.41 -17.25
C ARG A 24 33.13 -2.73 -16.86
N ARG A 25 32.36 -2.74 -15.77
CA ARG A 25 31.64 -3.95 -15.32
C ARG A 25 30.58 -4.39 -16.33
N PHE A 26 29.85 -3.46 -16.93
CA PHE A 26 28.88 -3.78 -17.97
C PHE A 26 29.57 -4.33 -19.23
N THR A 27 30.69 -3.75 -19.67
CA THR A 27 31.44 -4.31 -20.81
C THR A 27 31.97 -5.71 -20.52
N ASP A 28 32.44 -5.99 -19.29
CA ASP A 28 32.91 -7.33 -18.90
C ASP A 28 31.77 -8.34 -18.90
N ILE A 29 30.60 -7.98 -18.36
CA ILE A 29 29.39 -8.83 -18.36
C ILE A 29 28.91 -9.08 -19.79
N VAL A 30 28.87 -8.04 -20.62
CA VAL A 30 28.45 -8.15 -22.02
C VAL A 30 29.44 -9.00 -22.82
N ALA A 31 30.76 -8.83 -22.58
CA ALA A 31 31.78 -9.66 -23.20
C ALA A 31 31.68 -11.13 -22.75
N LEU A 32 31.38 -11.40 -21.47
CA LEU A 32 31.11 -12.74 -20.95
C LEU A 32 29.86 -13.37 -21.58
N LEU A 33 28.81 -12.57 -21.81
CA LEU A 33 27.59 -13.01 -22.48
C LEU A 33 27.86 -13.34 -23.97
N PHE A 34 28.70 -12.56 -24.64
CA PHE A 34 29.10 -12.84 -26.04
C PHE A 34 30.11 -13.97 -26.18
N SER A 35 30.97 -14.22 -25.19
CA SER A 35 31.96 -15.29 -25.23
C SER A 35 31.35 -16.68 -24.99
N HIS A 36 30.22 -16.76 -24.27
CA HIS A 36 29.40 -17.96 -24.18
C HIS A 36 28.53 -18.16 -25.43
N LYS A 37 29.19 -18.54 -26.54
CA LYS A 37 28.65 -18.80 -27.89
C LYS A 37 27.59 -19.91 -28.03
N GLY A 38 26.83 -20.24 -26.99
CA GLY A 38 25.84 -21.34 -27.06
C GLY A 38 24.67 -21.31 -26.08
N ALA A 39 24.56 -20.34 -25.17
CA ALA A 39 23.45 -20.33 -24.19
C ALA A 39 22.89 -18.93 -23.88
N GLY A 40 23.35 -17.89 -24.58
CA GLY A 40 22.81 -16.54 -24.44
C GLY A 40 21.46 -16.44 -25.16
N SER A 41 20.37 -16.82 -24.47
CA SER A 41 19.02 -16.54 -24.94
C SER A 41 18.91 -15.06 -25.28
N LEU A 42 18.81 -14.74 -26.58
CA LEU A 42 18.52 -13.38 -27.05
C LEU A 42 17.30 -12.80 -26.32
N GLY A 43 16.35 -13.66 -25.95
CA GLY A 43 15.18 -13.32 -25.15
C GLY A 43 15.51 -12.83 -23.73
N ALA A 44 16.53 -13.40 -23.06
CA ALA A 44 16.94 -12.94 -21.73
C ALA A 44 17.58 -11.54 -21.77
N VAL A 45 18.39 -11.27 -22.79
CA VAL A 45 18.97 -9.93 -23.00
C VAL A 45 17.89 -8.92 -23.35
N ALA A 46 16.96 -9.29 -24.23
CA ALA A 46 15.81 -8.44 -24.58
C ALA A 46 14.90 -8.16 -23.36
N GLY A 47 14.59 -9.20 -22.57
CA GLY A 47 13.79 -9.08 -21.35
C GLY A 47 14.45 -8.20 -20.29
N PHE A 48 15.77 -8.36 -20.09
CA PHE A 48 16.53 -7.50 -19.18
C PHE A 48 16.54 -6.04 -19.65
N ALA A 49 16.74 -5.79 -20.95
CA ALA A 49 16.70 -4.43 -21.50
C ALA A 49 15.33 -3.77 -21.29
N ILE A 50 14.23 -4.50 -21.53
CA ILE A 50 12.87 -4.03 -21.27
C ILE A 50 12.66 -3.72 -19.79
N ALA A 51 13.09 -4.61 -18.89
CA ALA A 51 12.98 -4.40 -17.45
C ALA A 51 13.71 -3.13 -16.98
N VAL A 52 14.91 -2.88 -17.49
CA VAL A 52 15.68 -1.66 -17.19
C VAL A 52 14.95 -0.40 -17.69
N VAL A 53 14.35 -0.44 -18.89
CA VAL A 53 13.59 0.69 -19.43
C VAL A 53 12.34 0.98 -18.57
N PHE A 54 11.61 -0.05 -18.15
CA PHE A 54 10.43 0.13 -17.28
C PHE A 54 10.81 0.64 -15.90
N ALA A 55 11.85 0.09 -15.28
CA ALA A 55 12.37 0.58 -14.00
C ALA A 55 12.79 2.05 -14.11
N TRP A 56 13.49 2.43 -15.18
CA TRP A 56 13.89 3.82 -15.42
C TRP A 56 12.68 4.74 -15.61
N LYS A 57 11.65 4.29 -16.35
CA LYS A 57 10.44 5.08 -16.59
C LYS A 57 9.68 5.34 -15.27
N PHE A 58 9.60 4.36 -14.38
CA PHE A 58 8.98 4.50 -13.06
C PHE A 58 9.80 5.35 -12.09
N LEU A 59 11.13 5.28 -12.17
CA LEU A 59 12.03 6.03 -11.29
C LEU A 59 12.30 7.47 -11.75
N ARG A 60 11.92 7.87 -12.98
CA ARG A 60 12.11 9.26 -13.43
C ARG A 60 11.25 10.20 -12.59
N PRO A 61 11.86 11.11 -11.79
CA PRO A 61 11.11 12.13 -11.08
C PRO A 61 10.41 13.02 -12.10
N ARG A 62 9.08 13.20 -11.96
CA ARG A 62 8.31 14.14 -12.78
C ARG A 62 9.04 15.48 -12.72
N ARG A 63 9.65 15.89 -13.83
CA ARG A 63 10.30 17.20 -13.97
C ARG A 63 9.25 18.24 -13.59
N ARG A 64 9.42 18.86 -12.41
CA ARG A 64 8.68 20.07 -12.03
C ARG A 64 8.92 21.09 -13.13
N ALA A 65 7.84 21.53 -13.77
CA ALA A 65 7.90 22.55 -14.80
C ALA A 65 8.62 23.79 -14.24
N PRO A 66 9.56 24.39 -14.99
CA PRO A 66 10.29 25.56 -14.54
C PRO A 66 9.33 26.74 -14.35
N LYS A 67 9.34 27.31 -13.13
CA LYS A 67 8.60 28.52 -12.76
C LYS A 67 9.00 29.65 -13.69
N ARG A 68 8.04 30.13 -14.49
CA ARG A 68 8.19 31.32 -15.35
C ARG A 68 8.37 32.55 -14.45
N PRO A 69 9.35 33.42 -14.73
CA PRO A 69 9.64 34.58 -13.89
C PRO A 69 8.54 35.66 -13.99
N PRO A 70 8.40 36.49 -12.95
CA PRO A 70 7.23 37.35 -12.74
C PRO A 70 7.17 38.54 -13.73
N PRO A 71 5.99 38.88 -14.24
CA PRO A 71 5.80 39.98 -15.18
C PRO A 71 5.74 41.34 -14.48
N THR A 72 6.46 42.31 -15.06
CA THR A 72 6.42 43.74 -14.75
C THR A 72 5.05 44.36 -15.10
N PRO A 73 4.56 45.35 -14.34
CA PRO A 73 3.19 45.84 -14.44
C PRO A 73 3.06 46.97 -15.46
N ALA A 74 2.10 46.85 -16.38
CA ALA A 74 1.53 47.98 -17.09
C ALA A 74 0.14 47.65 -17.63
N ALA A 75 -0.84 48.46 -17.17
CA ALA A 75 -2.11 48.80 -17.79
C ALA A 75 -3.17 47.70 -18.04
N ALA A 76 -4.32 47.94 -17.41
CA ALA A 76 -5.63 47.29 -17.57
C ALA A 76 -6.28 47.61 -18.95
N PRO A 77 -7.54 47.23 -19.27
CA PRO A 77 -8.51 46.39 -18.54
C PRO A 77 -9.23 45.33 -19.42
N ALA A 78 -10.23 44.68 -18.81
CA ALA A 78 -11.38 43.99 -19.41
C ALA A 78 -11.36 42.44 -19.45
N ALA A 79 -11.89 41.89 -18.36
CA ALA A 79 -12.90 40.82 -18.32
C ALA A 79 -12.71 39.58 -19.22
N THR A 80 -12.23 38.49 -18.62
CA THR A 80 -12.75 37.16 -18.97
C THR A 80 -12.74 36.27 -17.72
N VAL A 81 -13.86 35.58 -17.56
CA VAL A 81 -14.36 34.76 -16.45
C VAL A 81 -13.33 33.75 -15.91
N PRO A 82 -13.16 33.60 -14.57
CA PRO A 82 -12.34 32.54 -13.99
C PRO A 82 -13.22 31.30 -13.79
N ASP A 83 -13.10 30.33 -14.69
CA ASP A 83 -13.48 28.95 -14.42
C ASP A 83 -12.20 28.11 -14.44
N ALA A 84 -11.61 27.95 -13.26
CA ALA A 84 -10.52 27.03 -13.02
C ALA A 84 -10.76 26.42 -11.65
N ALA A 85 -11.65 25.42 -11.64
CA ALA A 85 -11.82 24.48 -10.55
C ALA A 85 -10.48 23.79 -10.27
N GLU A 86 -9.76 24.29 -9.26
CA GLU A 86 -8.64 23.57 -8.65
C GLU A 86 -9.19 22.30 -7.98
N PRO A 87 -8.55 21.13 -8.16
CA PRO A 87 -9.09 19.87 -7.69
C PRO A 87 -8.87 19.75 -6.18
N ILE A 88 -9.91 20.00 -5.41
CA ILE A 88 -9.96 19.81 -3.94
C ILE A 88 -9.71 18.34 -3.52
N GLY A 89 -9.60 17.39 -4.47
CA GLY A 89 -9.49 15.96 -4.20
C GLY A 89 -8.12 15.41 -3.80
N ASP A 90 -7.01 16.15 -3.95
CA ASP A 90 -5.67 15.57 -3.70
C ASP A 90 -5.23 15.66 -2.23
N SER A 91 -5.66 16.71 -1.51
CA SER A 91 -5.22 16.93 -0.12
C SER A 91 -5.64 15.81 0.83
N GLY A 92 -6.88 15.31 0.73
CA GLY A 92 -7.36 14.22 1.57
C GLY A 92 -6.56 12.93 1.37
N LYS A 93 -6.26 12.59 0.11
CA LYS A 93 -5.50 11.38 -0.24
C LYS A 93 -4.06 11.43 0.25
N VAL A 94 -3.42 12.60 0.15
CA VAL A 94 -2.07 12.81 0.69
C VAL A 94 -2.05 12.61 2.21
N VAL A 95 -3.05 13.16 2.92
CA VAL A 95 -3.15 13.00 4.39
C VAL A 95 -3.37 11.54 4.78
N THR A 96 -4.33 10.84 4.17
CA THR A 96 -4.56 9.40 4.43
C THR A 96 -3.29 8.59 4.18
N ARG A 97 -2.59 8.86 3.08
CA ARG A 97 -1.32 8.20 2.75
C ARG A 97 -0.26 8.40 3.85
N GLU A 98 -0.05 9.63 4.30
CA GLU A 98 0.94 9.94 5.33
C GLU A 98 0.62 9.25 6.66
N ILE A 99 -0.66 9.19 7.03
CA ILE A 99 -1.12 8.51 8.24
C ILE A 99 -0.92 7.00 8.14
N VAL A 100 -1.31 6.38 7.02
CA VAL A 100 -1.10 4.95 6.77
C VAL A 100 0.39 4.60 6.90
N VAL A 101 1.27 5.35 6.22
CA VAL A 101 2.73 5.12 6.27
C VAL A 101 3.28 5.29 7.69
N LYS A 102 2.78 6.27 8.44
CA LYS A 102 3.21 6.51 9.82
C LYS A 102 2.75 5.40 10.77
N ARG A 103 1.47 5.01 10.71
CA ARG A 103 0.84 4.02 11.60
C ARG A 103 1.36 2.60 11.33
N LEU A 104 1.60 2.25 10.07
CA LEU A 104 2.07 0.94 9.65
C LEU A 104 3.59 0.88 9.41
N LYS A 105 4.35 1.84 9.96
CA LYS A 105 5.79 1.93 9.73
C LYS A 105 6.52 0.63 10.13
N GLY A 106 7.10 -0.02 9.12
CA GLY A 106 7.85 -1.26 9.30
C GLY A 106 6.97 -2.51 9.44
N CYS A 107 5.67 -2.40 9.20
CA CYS A 107 4.78 -3.55 9.02
C CYS A 107 4.87 -4.00 7.56
N ARG A 108 5.14 -5.28 7.35
CA ARG A 108 5.18 -5.91 6.02
C ARG A 108 3.86 -6.59 5.71
N LYS A 109 3.25 -7.25 6.70
CA LYS A 109 1.99 -7.98 6.54
C LYS A 109 0.92 -7.44 7.49
N VAL A 110 -0.27 -7.19 6.95
CA VAL A 110 -1.46 -6.75 7.68
C VAL A 110 -2.56 -7.77 7.50
N THR A 111 -3.21 -8.16 8.58
CA THR A 111 -4.41 -9.03 8.56
C THR A 111 -5.60 -8.25 9.10
N CYS A 112 -6.76 -8.39 8.46
CA CYS A 112 -7.96 -7.66 8.84
C CYS A 112 -9.19 -8.56 8.78
N GLN A 113 -9.95 -8.60 9.87
CA GLN A 113 -11.29 -9.18 9.88
C GLN A 113 -12.22 -8.41 8.93
N LEU A 114 -13.23 -9.07 8.36
CA LEU A 114 -14.22 -8.45 7.49
C LEU A 114 -15.42 -7.88 8.28
N LEU A 115 -16.12 -8.72 9.04
CA LEU A 115 -17.32 -8.35 9.81
C LEU A 115 -17.01 -7.26 10.82
N GLY A 116 -17.88 -6.25 10.88
CA GLY A 116 -17.76 -5.09 11.77
C GLY A 116 -16.66 -4.10 11.39
N VAL A 117 -15.76 -4.44 10.47
CA VAL A 117 -14.63 -3.60 10.04
C VAL A 117 -14.81 -3.13 8.60
N VAL A 118 -14.81 -4.07 7.65
CA VAL A 118 -14.98 -3.82 6.21
C VAL A 118 -16.45 -3.94 5.82
N PHE A 119 -17.16 -4.90 6.42
CA PHE A 119 -18.58 -5.11 6.22
C PHE A 119 -19.42 -4.32 7.23
N GLU A 120 -20.64 -3.96 6.83
CA GLU A 120 -21.65 -3.41 7.73
C GLU A 120 -22.15 -4.48 8.72
N GLU A 121 -22.29 -5.71 8.23
CA GLU A 121 -22.64 -6.89 9.01
C GLU A 121 -21.61 -7.17 10.12
N THR A 122 -22.08 -7.71 11.24
CA THR A 122 -21.27 -7.90 12.46
C THR A 122 -21.21 -9.35 12.92
N ILE A 123 -22.11 -10.21 12.46
CA ILE A 123 -22.15 -11.64 12.80
C ILE A 123 -22.18 -12.54 11.55
N PRO A 124 -21.60 -13.76 11.60
CA PRO A 124 -21.48 -14.63 10.41
C PRO A 124 -22.82 -15.01 9.76
N GLU A 125 -23.90 -15.10 10.53
CA GLU A 125 -25.24 -15.47 10.04
C GLU A 125 -25.82 -14.43 9.06
N GLU A 126 -25.41 -13.17 9.18
CA GLU A 126 -25.86 -12.11 8.26
C GLU A 126 -25.31 -12.33 6.84
N LEU A 127 -24.10 -12.91 6.73
CA LEU A 127 -23.42 -13.18 5.47
C LEU A 127 -24.14 -14.21 4.60
N GLN A 128 -24.98 -15.08 5.18
CA GLN A 128 -25.79 -16.03 4.42
C GLN A 128 -26.79 -15.31 3.49
N LYS A 129 -27.22 -14.09 3.85
CA LYS A 129 -28.15 -13.29 3.06
C LYS A 129 -27.44 -12.41 2.05
N HIS A 130 -26.49 -11.61 2.54
CA HIS A 130 -25.70 -10.65 1.76
C HIS A 130 -24.52 -10.14 2.58
N ALA A 131 -23.61 -9.42 1.93
CA ALA A 131 -22.55 -8.67 2.58
C ALA A 131 -22.47 -7.27 1.97
N THR A 132 -22.22 -6.26 2.79
CA THR A 132 -22.22 -4.86 2.37
C THR A 132 -20.90 -4.20 2.74
N VAL A 133 -20.09 -3.85 1.74
CA VAL A 133 -18.79 -3.17 1.97
C VAL A 133 -19.02 -1.71 2.30
N ARG A 134 -18.45 -1.25 3.43
CA ARG A 134 -18.44 0.16 3.82
C ARG A 134 -17.64 0.99 2.80
N PRO A 135 -18.25 1.96 2.10
CA PRO A 135 -17.55 2.71 1.04
C PRO A 135 -16.32 3.48 1.54
N SER A 136 -16.38 3.98 2.78
CA SER A 136 -15.31 4.71 3.45
C SER A 136 -14.02 3.89 3.64
N VAL A 137 -14.15 2.56 3.77
CA VAL A 137 -13.03 1.65 3.99
C VAL A 137 -12.30 1.30 2.70
N VAL A 138 -12.97 1.40 1.54
CA VAL A 138 -12.42 0.95 0.24
C VAL A 138 -11.13 1.70 -0.13
N GLU A 139 -11.14 3.04 -0.08
CA GLU A 139 -9.94 3.82 -0.41
C GLU A 139 -8.81 3.54 0.59
N LEU A 140 -9.14 3.31 1.86
CA LEU A 140 -8.18 3.04 2.91
C LEU A 140 -7.51 1.67 2.76
N LEU A 141 -8.26 0.60 2.48
CA LEU A 141 -7.69 -0.73 2.23
C LEU A 141 -6.79 -0.72 0.98
N LEU A 142 -7.20 -0.01 -0.07
CA LEU A 142 -6.37 0.17 -1.26
C LEU A 142 -5.07 0.90 -0.93
N GLU A 143 -5.11 1.94 -0.10
CA GLU A 143 -3.89 2.64 0.31
C GLU A 143 -2.99 1.76 1.21
N ILE A 144 -3.56 1.00 2.16
CA ILE A 144 -2.81 0.03 2.98
C ILE A 144 -2.10 -1.01 2.10
N SER A 145 -2.79 -1.55 1.10
CA SER A 145 -2.26 -2.57 0.19
C SER A 145 -1.07 -2.10 -0.66
N ARG A 146 -0.83 -0.79 -0.76
CA ARG A 146 0.35 -0.22 -1.45
C ARG A 146 1.63 -0.34 -0.65
N TYR A 147 1.55 -0.43 0.68
CA TYR A 147 2.71 -0.45 1.58
C TYR A 147 2.88 -1.78 2.31
N CYS A 148 1.78 -2.50 2.48
CA CYS A 148 1.74 -3.75 3.21
C CYS A 148 1.07 -4.83 2.38
N ASP A 149 1.53 -6.06 2.58
CA ASP A 149 0.84 -7.25 2.13
C ASP A 149 -0.42 -7.46 2.98
N LEU A 150 -1.58 -7.13 2.41
CA LEU A 150 -2.86 -7.14 3.10
C LEU A 150 -3.61 -8.45 2.84
N TYR A 151 -4.02 -9.09 3.93
CA TYR A 151 -4.91 -10.25 3.95
C TYR A 151 -6.22 -9.88 4.64
N LEU A 152 -7.34 -10.20 3.99
CA LEU A 152 -8.65 -10.12 4.62
C LEU A 152 -9.05 -11.52 5.07
N MET A 153 -9.78 -11.64 6.16
CA MET A 153 -10.22 -12.94 6.64
C MET A 153 -11.53 -12.89 7.39
N GLU A 154 -12.27 -13.99 7.36
CA GLU A 154 -13.50 -14.11 8.14
C GLU A 154 -13.85 -15.54 8.52
N THR A 155 -14.61 -15.68 9.60
CA THR A 155 -15.29 -16.90 9.98
C THR A 155 -16.63 -16.98 9.26
N VAL A 156 -16.85 -18.00 8.44
CA VAL A 156 -18.08 -18.22 7.67
C VAL A 156 -18.73 -19.56 8.03
N ILE A 157 -20.06 -19.60 7.92
CA ILE A 157 -20.85 -20.77 8.31
C ILE A 157 -20.96 -21.79 7.18
N ASP A 158 -20.96 -21.30 5.93
CA ASP A 158 -21.15 -22.10 4.73
C ASP A 158 -20.52 -21.44 3.50
N ASP A 159 -20.43 -22.21 2.41
CA ASP A 159 -19.91 -21.74 1.12
C ASP A 159 -20.74 -20.57 0.56
N LYS A 160 -22.02 -20.48 0.92
CA LYS A 160 -22.89 -19.39 0.45
C LYS A 160 -22.49 -18.04 1.06
N SER A 161 -22.14 -18.04 2.35
CA SER A 161 -21.63 -16.87 3.07
C SER A 161 -20.30 -16.41 2.49
N GLU A 162 -19.41 -17.35 2.17
CA GLU A 162 -18.15 -17.07 1.46
C GLU A 162 -18.39 -16.43 0.09
N GLU A 163 -19.30 -16.98 -0.72
CA GLU A 163 -19.64 -16.43 -2.03
C GLU A 163 -20.18 -14.99 -1.93
N ASN A 164 -21.09 -14.75 -0.98
CA ASN A 164 -21.66 -13.43 -0.75
C ASN A 164 -20.59 -12.41 -0.33
N ALA A 165 -19.69 -12.79 0.58
CA ALA A 165 -18.57 -11.95 1.01
C ALA A 165 -17.63 -11.61 -0.16
N LEU A 166 -17.22 -12.61 -0.95
CA LEU A 166 -16.37 -12.39 -2.12
C LEU A 166 -17.03 -11.51 -3.17
N MET A 167 -18.33 -11.72 -3.43
CA MET A 167 -19.10 -10.93 -4.39
C MET A 167 -19.20 -9.46 -3.98
N ALA A 168 -19.40 -9.19 -2.68
CA ALA A 168 -19.45 -7.83 -2.15
C ALA A 168 -18.09 -7.11 -2.30
N LEU A 169 -16.99 -7.78 -1.93
CA LEU A 169 -15.63 -7.25 -2.10
C LEU A 169 -15.32 -6.98 -3.58
N GLU A 170 -15.70 -7.88 -4.48
CA GLU A 170 -15.49 -7.74 -5.92
C GLU A 170 -16.30 -6.56 -6.50
N THR A 171 -17.57 -6.44 -6.11
CA THR A 171 -18.47 -5.37 -6.56
C THR A 171 -18.02 -4.00 -6.06
N SER A 172 -17.45 -3.92 -4.86
CA SER A 172 -16.86 -2.69 -4.29
C SER A 172 -15.62 -2.18 -5.05
N GLY A 173 -15.03 -3.01 -5.92
CA GLY A 173 -13.88 -2.64 -6.75
C GLY A 173 -12.51 -2.86 -6.10
N LEU A 174 -12.44 -3.47 -4.91
CA LEU A 174 -11.19 -3.74 -4.18
C LEU A 174 -10.18 -4.56 -5.01
N PHE A 175 -10.65 -5.46 -5.89
CA PHE A 175 -9.79 -6.31 -6.71
C PHE A 175 -9.38 -5.69 -8.06
N ARG A 176 -9.96 -4.55 -8.47
CA ARG A 176 -9.80 -4.02 -9.84
C ARG A 176 -8.43 -3.40 -10.12
N THR A 177 -7.79 -2.83 -9.11
CA THR A 177 -6.55 -2.05 -9.26
C THR A 177 -5.28 -2.88 -9.06
N GLY A 178 -5.44 -4.18 -8.75
CA GLY A 178 -4.33 -5.07 -8.36
C GLY A 178 -3.75 -4.79 -6.97
N GLY A 179 -4.33 -3.85 -6.20
CA GLY A 179 -3.91 -3.57 -4.82
C GLY A 179 -4.22 -4.74 -3.88
N LEU A 180 -5.48 -5.21 -3.89
CA LEU A 180 -5.90 -6.41 -3.16
C LEU A 180 -6.16 -7.56 -4.14
N MET A 181 -5.66 -8.75 -3.81
CA MET A 181 -5.85 -9.97 -4.59
C MET A 181 -6.95 -10.83 -3.97
N LYS A 182 -7.78 -11.45 -4.80
CA LYS A 182 -8.89 -12.32 -4.33
C LYS A 182 -8.36 -13.52 -3.54
N GLU A 183 -7.18 -14.00 -3.88
CA GLU A 183 -6.47 -15.11 -3.22
C GLU A 183 -5.97 -14.77 -1.81
N LYS A 184 -6.04 -13.49 -1.40
CA LYS A 184 -5.67 -13.02 -0.05
C LYS A 184 -6.89 -12.78 0.83
N VAL A 185 -8.06 -13.24 0.40
CA VAL A 185 -9.26 -13.30 1.24
C VAL A 185 -9.39 -14.74 1.73
N LEU A 186 -9.25 -14.94 3.04
CA LEU A 186 -9.17 -16.25 3.68
C LEU A 186 -10.40 -16.52 4.53
N PHE A 187 -11.02 -17.68 4.34
CA PHE A 187 -12.21 -18.08 5.09
C PHE A 187 -11.94 -19.32 5.93
N CYS A 188 -12.52 -19.37 7.13
CA CYS A 188 -12.50 -20.53 8.00
C CYS A 188 -13.83 -20.68 8.74
N SER A 189 -14.07 -21.83 9.37
CA SER A 189 -15.33 -22.11 10.09
C SER A 189 -15.27 -21.85 11.60
N SER A 190 -14.13 -21.36 12.13
CA SER A 190 -13.97 -21.12 13.56
C SER A 190 -12.99 -19.99 13.86
N GLU A 191 -13.15 -19.36 15.02
CA GLU A 191 -12.21 -18.36 15.55
C GLU A 191 -10.79 -18.91 15.74
N VAL A 192 -10.67 -20.19 16.11
CA VAL A 192 -9.37 -20.88 16.19
C VAL A 192 -8.69 -20.92 14.81
N GLY A 193 -9.46 -21.16 13.76
CA GLY A 193 -9.00 -21.08 12.37
C GLY A 193 -8.50 -19.68 12.03
N ARG A 194 -9.23 -18.63 12.42
CA ARG A 194 -8.86 -17.23 12.20
C ARG A 194 -7.54 -16.87 12.91
N THR A 195 -7.44 -17.19 14.20
CA THR A 195 -6.18 -17.07 14.98
C THR A 195 -5.03 -17.82 14.32
N SER A 196 -5.29 -19.01 13.76
CA SER A 196 -4.30 -19.83 13.06
C SER A 196 -3.80 -19.15 11.78
N PHE A 197 -4.69 -18.58 10.95
CA PHE A 197 -4.29 -17.79 9.79
C PHE A 197 -3.34 -16.66 10.16
N VAL A 198 -3.71 -15.86 11.17
CA VAL A 198 -2.91 -14.70 11.58
C VAL A 198 -1.50 -15.12 12.02
N ARG A 199 -1.41 -16.21 12.80
CA ARG A 199 -0.12 -16.74 13.26
C ARG A 199 0.73 -17.31 12.13
N GLN A 200 0.13 -18.11 11.23
CA GLN A 200 0.86 -18.74 10.13
C GLN A 200 1.32 -17.74 9.07
N LEU A 201 0.54 -16.68 8.86
CA LEU A 201 0.93 -15.58 7.99
C LEU A 201 2.07 -14.74 8.59
N GLU A 202 2.31 -14.82 9.90
CA GLU A 202 3.26 -13.97 10.63
C GLU A 202 2.97 -12.48 10.38
N SER A 203 1.72 -12.07 10.62
CA SER A 203 1.32 -10.68 10.46
C SER A 203 2.06 -9.76 11.43
N ASP A 204 2.50 -8.59 10.94
CA ASP A 204 3.09 -7.56 11.82
C ASP A 204 1.99 -6.71 12.49
N PHE A 205 0.85 -6.56 11.81
CA PHE A 205 -0.29 -5.79 12.26
C PHE A 205 -1.60 -6.58 12.04
N HIS A 206 -2.45 -6.64 13.07
CA HIS A 206 -3.73 -7.35 12.98
C HIS A 206 -4.90 -6.47 13.45
N ILE A 207 -6.00 -6.49 12.70
CA ILE A 207 -7.24 -5.77 12.99
C ILE A 207 -8.36 -6.80 13.19
N ASP A 208 -9.03 -6.75 14.34
CA ASP A 208 -10.10 -7.69 14.68
C ASP A 208 -11.09 -7.04 15.67
N THR A 209 -12.32 -7.55 15.71
CA THR A 209 -13.38 -7.13 16.62
C THR A 209 -13.55 -8.09 17.81
N SER A 210 -12.89 -9.25 17.80
CA SER A 210 -12.95 -10.23 18.89
C SER A 210 -11.85 -9.96 19.91
N LEU A 211 -12.29 -9.63 21.14
CA LEU A 211 -11.38 -9.39 22.25
C LEU A 211 -10.55 -10.63 22.61
N ASP A 212 -11.14 -11.82 22.51
CA ASP A 212 -10.46 -13.08 22.82
C ASP A 212 -9.32 -13.34 21.82
N ILE A 213 -9.57 -13.17 20.52
CA ILE A 213 -8.55 -13.33 19.48
C ILE A 213 -7.41 -12.32 19.68
N VAL A 214 -7.73 -11.03 19.85
CA VAL A 214 -6.72 -9.98 20.10
C VAL A 214 -5.89 -10.29 21.34
N SER A 215 -6.52 -10.77 22.41
CA SER A 215 -5.85 -11.12 23.66
C SER A 215 -4.91 -12.32 23.47
N GLN A 216 -5.36 -13.37 22.78
CA GLN A 216 -4.55 -14.56 22.49
C GLN A 216 -3.34 -14.25 21.59
N LEU A 217 -3.52 -13.35 20.63
CA LEU A 217 -2.52 -12.96 19.64
C LEU A 217 -1.51 -11.92 20.14
N SER A 218 -1.77 -11.26 21.26
CA SER A 218 -0.95 -10.17 21.82
C SER A 218 0.54 -10.48 21.98
N ARG A 219 0.91 -11.73 22.24
CA ARG A 219 2.33 -12.13 22.35
C ARG A 219 3.01 -12.46 21.02
N PHE A 220 2.24 -12.64 19.95
CA PHE A 220 2.74 -13.09 18.64
C PHE A 220 2.82 -11.95 17.63
N ILE A 221 2.04 -10.89 17.82
CA ILE A 221 1.88 -9.80 16.84
C ILE A 221 2.49 -8.52 17.40
N ARG A 222 3.25 -7.82 16.55
CA ARG A 222 3.94 -6.58 16.95
C ARG A 222 2.97 -5.47 17.34
N CYS A 223 1.89 -5.29 16.59
CA CYS A 223 0.86 -4.28 16.84
C CYS A 223 -0.52 -4.85 16.50
N GLN A 224 -1.55 -4.49 17.26
CA GLN A 224 -2.93 -4.90 17.00
C GLN A 224 -3.87 -3.71 17.11
N LEU A 225 -4.94 -3.73 16.34
CA LEU A 225 -6.06 -2.79 16.42
C LEU A 225 -7.32 -3.55 16.79
N PHE A 226 -7.80 -3.33 18.01
CA PHE A 226 -9.09 -3.80 18.45
C PHE A 226 -10.16 -2.77 18.06
N ILE A 227 -11.10 -3.19 17.21
CA ILE A 227 -12.22 -2.35 16.80
C ILE A 227 -13.40 -2.59 17.74
N SER A 228 -13.75 -1.57 18.53
CA SER A 228 -14.86 -1.62 19.48
C SER A 228 -15.45 -0.23 19.67
N THR A 229 -16.78 -0.15 19.64
CA THR A 229 -17.52 1.09 19.95
C THR A 229 -17.53 1.41 21.44
N VAL A 230 -17.29 0.43 22.30
CA VAL A 230 -17.20 0.60 23.73
C VAL A 230 -15.77 0.97 24.10
N GLU A 231 -15.59 2.06 24.84
CA GLU A 231 -14.31 2.41 25.45
C GLU A 231 -13.93 1.32 26.45
N GLY A 232 -12.91 0.54 26.11
CA GLY A 232 -12.36 -0.53 26.94
C GLY A 232 -11.08 -0.12 27.66
N GLU A 233 -10.72 -0.87 28.69
CA GLU A 233 -9.43 -0.75 29.36
C GLU A 233 -8.27 -1.12 28.42
N GLN A 234 -7.07 -0.64 28.76
CA GLN A 234 -5.86 -0.97 27.99
C GLN A 234 -5.55 -2.47 28.13
N LEU A 235 -5.66 -3.21 27.03
CA LEU A 235 -5.51 -4.67 27.00
C LEU A 235 -4.05 -5.11 27.13
N ALA A 236 -3.19 -4.60 26.25
CA ALA A 236 -1.76 -4.83 26.24
C ALA A 236 -1.05 -3.64 25.59
N GLY A 237 0.25 -3.45 25.84
CA GLY A 237 0.99 -2.28 25.33
C GLY A 237 1.12 -2.22 23.80
N ASN A 238 0.83 -3.30 23.10
CA ASN A 238 0.81 -3.41 21.64
C ASN A 238 -0.59 -3.42 21.03
N VAL A 239 -1.64 -3.21 21.83
CA VAL A 239 -3.03 -3.19 21.36
C VAL A 239 -3.55 -1.75 21.38
N PHE A 240 -3.95 -1.26 20.21
CA PHE A 240 -4.65 0.01 20.05
C PHE A 240 -6.16 -0.25 20.00
N ASN A 241 -6.94 0.72 20.51
CA ASN A 241 -8.39 0.68 20.48
C ASN A 241 -8.90 1.81 19.57
N SER A 242 -9.91 1.52 18.74
CA SER A 242 -10.60 2.52 17.91
C SER A 242 -12.03 2.06 17.64
N PRO A 243 -13.02 2.96 17.51
CA PRO A 243 -14.38 2.57 17.14
C PRO A 243 -14.52 2.16 15.67
N SER A 244 -13.59 2.57 14.81
CA SER A 244 -13.56 2.16 13.40
C SER A 244 -12.15 2.19 12.82
N LEU A 245 -12.00 1.57 11.65
CA LEU A 245 -10.74 1.58 10.91
C LEU A 245 -10.39 2.99 10.44
N GLU A 246 -11.38 3.73 9.95
CA GLU A 246 -11.23 5.09 9.45
C GLU A 246 -10.76 6.04 10.55
N GLN A 247 -11.33 5.95 11.74
CA GLN A 247 -10.94 6.82 12.86
C GLN A 247 -9.51 6.54 13.34
N PHE A 248 -9.03 5.29 13.21
CA PHE A 248 -7.63 4.98 13.53
C PHE A 248 -6.65 5.57 12.49
N PHE A 249 -7.08 5.68 11.23
CA PHE A 249 -6.31 6.19 10.10
C PHE A 249 -6.67 7.63 9.66
N SER A 250 -7.39 8.38 10.51
CA SER A 250 -7.64 9.82 10.38
C SER A 250 -6.63 10.63 11.19
#